data_AF-A0AA88KLT0-F1
#
_entry.id   AF-A0AA88KLT0-F1
#
_cell.length_a   1.000
_cell.length_b   1.000
_cell.length_c   1.000
_cell.angle_alpha   90.00
_cell.angle_beta   90.00
_cell.angle_gamma   90.00
#
_symmetry.space_group_name_H-M   'P 1'
#
loop_
_entity.id
_entity.type
_entity.pdbx_description
1 polymer ?
#
loop_
_entity_poly.entity_id
_entity_poly.type
_entity_poly.pdbx_seq_one_letter_code
_entity_poly.pdbx_strand_id
1 'polypeptide(L)'
;MNQHTFNLIRALNNNNLSHHHQQNNNNHTQEILLQTIYGNSLNCYELLDDPMKNLCISEIKSFSLNDKKPVMDIYMQRMRQYFIKNHVPIFNSISNVDSLLDIVQNICMIVQRYIQFFEMLENYLGIDDGRMREEFIVFVQSTLFYKLNIDQREYLIKKNISEVLVQYYQATFMAFASTIESEEPSLESEHVIENFKLFSGQVRLLRANFMNSIISNSWISFMFSAIKEKITEVATTDFEQEILSYIQQWKEQIIYPYMDIYFCNDPSHELFNTLKSQVDYFVFENLAKIRIKQIFNMIIDFPTSQQAIMI
;
A
#
# COMPACT_ATOMS: atom_id res chain seq x y z
N MET A 1 -18.34 6.63 -17.01
CA MET A 1 -18.68 7.09 -15.64
C MET A 1 -20.11 6.65 -15.35
N ASN A 2 -20.34 5.83 -14.32
CA ASN A 2 -21.63 5.16 -14.12
C ASN A 2 -22.68 6.13 -13.52
N GLN A 3 -23.94 6.00 -13.93
CA GLN A 3 -25.05 6.92 -13.59
C GLN A 3 -25.28 7.04 -12.07
N HIS A 4 -24.88 5.99 -11.32
CA HIS A 4 -24.87 5.98 -9.86
C HIS A 4 -23.87 6.95 -9.23
N THR A 5 -22.66 7.08 -9.80
CA THR A 5 -21.64 8.02 -9.31
C THR A 5 -22.10 9.47 -9.52
N PHE A 6 -22.81 9.75 -10.62
CA PHE A 6 -23.37 11.07 -10.91
C PHE A 6 -24.50 11.46 -9.94
N ASN A 7 -25.38 10.50 -9.59
CA ASN A 7 -26.45 10.72 -8.62
C ASN A 7 -25.91 10.92 -7.20
N LEU A 8 -24.79 10.28 -6.83
CA LEU A 8 -24.13 10.45 -5.54
C LEU A 8 -23.53 11.86 -5.38
N ILE A 9 -22.85 12.36 -6.41
CA ILE A 9 -22.28 13.72 -6.43
C ILE A 9 -23.39 14.78 -6.39
N ARG A 10 -24.52 14.52 -7.06
CA ARG A 10 -25.68 15.42 -7.06
C ARG A 10 -26.38 15.48 -5.70
N ALA A 11 -26.47 14.35 -4.98
CA ALA A 11 -27.03 14.30 -3.63
C ALA A 11 -26.14 15.01 -2.60
N LEU A 12 -24.81 14.89 -2.73
CA LEU A 12 -23.84 15.58 -1.87
C LEU A 12 -23.84 17.10 -2.09
N ASN A 13 -24.00 17.56 -3.34
CA ASN A 13 -24.03 19.01 -3.65
C ASN A 13 -25.34 19.71 -3.25
N ASN A 14 -26.47 19.00 -3.22
CA ASN A 14 -27.75 19.61 -2.83
C ASN A 14 -27.90 19.80 -1.31
N ASN A 15 -27.17 19.03 -0.48
CA ASN A 15 -27.20 19.17 0.97
C ASN A 15 -26.44 20.40 1.50
N ASN A 16 -25.57 21.01 0.70
CA ASN A 16 -24.79 22.19 1.10
C ASN A 16 -25.51 23.54 0.89
N LEU A 17 -26.70 23.54 0.28
CA LEU A 17 -27.40 24.78 -0.11
C LEU A 17 -28.64 25.14 0.73
N SER A 18 -29.01 24.35 1.74
CA SER A 18 -30.21 24.61 2.56
C SER A 18 -29.89 24.76 4.05
N HIS A 19 -29.04 25.72 4.40
CA HIS A 19 -28.96 26.26 5.76
C HIS A 19 -29.78 27.55 5.87
N HIS A 20 -31.10 27.40 6.07
CA HIS A 20 -31.93 28.32 6.87
C HIS A 20 -33.39 27.82 6.88
N HIS A 21 -33.74 26.93 7.81
CA HIS A 21 -34.92 27.05 8.67
C HIS A 21 -35.17 25.79 9.51
N GLN A 22 -35.23 26.04 10.83
CA GLN A 22 -36.10 25.46 11.85
C GLN A 22 -36.00 23.97 12.26
N GLN A 23 -35.96 23.82 13.58
CA GLN A 23 -35.68 22.66 14.44
C GLN A 23 -36.65 21.46 14.33
N ASN A 24 -37.57 21.41 13.35
CA ASN A 24 -38.40 20.21 13.10
C ASN A 24 -37.78 19.27 12.04
N ASN A 25 -36.72 19.70 11.34
CA ASN A 25 -36.07 18.89 10.31
C ASN A 25 -35.07 17.85 10.86
N ASN A 26 -34.66 17.92 12.14
CA ASN A 26 -33.64 17.01 12.67
C ASN A 26 -34.05 15.54 12.66
N ASN A 27 -35.32 15.22 12.93
CA ASN A 27 -35.79 13.83 12.91
C ASN A 27 -35.88 13.29 11.48
N HIS A 28 -36.31 14.11 10.52
CA HIS A 28 -36.43 13.69 9.12
C HIS A 28 -35.05 13.56 8.46
N THR A 29 -34.12 14.48 8.73
CA THR A 29 -32.73 14.39 8.27
C THR A 29 -32.01 13.20 8.90
N GLN A 30 -32.23 12.90 10.19
CA GLN A 30 -31.69 11.70 10.84
C GLN A 30 -32.28 10.41 10.27
N GLU A 31 -33.56 10.40 9.90
CA GLU A 31 -34.24 9.25 9.31
C GLU A 31 -33.78 9.00 7.86
N ILE A 32 -33.56 10.07 7.08
CA ILE A 32 -32.94 10.00 5.75
C ILE A 32 -31.47 9.56 5.85
N LEU A 33 -30.71 10.06 6.84
CA LEU A 33 -29.32 9.62 7.08
C LEU A 33 -29.30 8.14 7.47
N LEU A 34 -30.20 7.71 8.37
CA LEU A 34 -30.38 6.30 8.75
C LEU A 34 -30.74 5.43 7.56
N GLN A 35 -31.64 5.88 6.69
CA GLN A 35 -31.98 5.16 5.46
C GLN A 35 -30.81 5.12 4.46
N THR A 36 -29.96 6.15 4.44
CA THR A 36 -28.76 6.20 3.59
C THR A 36 -27.64 5.30 4.14
N ILE A 37 -27.41 5.32 5.45
CA ILE A 37 -26.50 4.40 6.17
C ILE A 37 -27.01 2.98 6.00
N TYR A 38 -28.31 2.76 6.18
CA TYR A 38 -28.94 1.47 5.95
C TYR A 38 -28.76 1.05 4.50
N GLY A 39 -29.09 1.88 3.50
CA GLY A 39 -28.92 1.58 2.08
C GLY A 39 -27.47 1.33 1.67
N ASN A 40 -26.50 2.04 2.23
CA ASN A 40 -25.08 1.83 1.94
C ASN A 40 -24.50 0.64 2.72
N SER A 41 -24.98 0.38 3.93
CA SER A 41 -24.70 -0.85 4.67
C SER A 41 -25.35 -2.04 3.96
N LEU A 42 -26.57 -1.90 3.42
CA LEU A 42 -27.28 -2.91 2.65
C LEU A 42 -26.56 -3.15 1.34
N ASN A 43 -26.02 -2.13 0.67
CA ASN A 43 -25.16 -2.32 -0.50
C ASN A 43 -23.84 -3.02 -0.13
N CYS A 44 -23.27 -2.74 1.04
CA CYS A 44 -22.17 -3.55 1.56
C CYS A 44 -22.65 -4.98 1.81
N TYR A 45 -23.79 -5.20 2.46
CA TYR A 45 -24.40 -6.50 2.77
C TYR A 45 -25.03 -7.23 1.57
N GLU A 46 -25.28 -6.57 0.43
CA GLU A 46 -25.87 -7.15 -0.78
C GLU A 46 -24.79 -7.66 -1.73
N LEU A 47 -23.56 -7.17 -1.57
CA LEU A 47 -22.34 -7.77 -2.13
C LEU A 47 -21.80 -8.93 -1.28
N LEU A 48 -22.50 -9.25 -0.19
CA LEU A 48 -22.10 -10.17 0.87
C LEU A 48 -23.29 -11.11 1.14
N ASP A 49 -23.39 -12.23 0.42
CA ASP A 49 -24.47 -13.22 0.57
C ASP A 49 -24.60 -13.74 2.03
N ASP A 50 -25.31 -13.02 2.92
CA ASP A 50 -25.62 -13.46 4.28
C ASP A 50 -27.11 -13.23 4.64
N PRO A 51 -27.83 -14.28 5.11
CA PRO A 51 -29.24 -14.25 5.49
C PRO A 51 -29.58 -13.40 6.73
N MET A 52 -28.62 -12.71 7.36
CA MET A 52 -28.83 -11.80 8.50
C MET A 52 -29.38 -10.40 8.15
N LYS A 53 -30.03 -10.26 6.99
CA LYS A 53 -30.61 -9.03 6.40
C LYS A 53 -31.62 -8.26 7.29
N ASN A 54 -31.93 -8.74 8.49
CA ASN A 54 -32.95 -8.18 9.39
C ASN A 54 -32.42 -7.57 10.71
N LEU A 55 -31.11 -7.53 10.93
CA LEU A 55 -30.53 -6.83 12.08
C LEU A 55 -30.03 -5.45 11.63
N CYS A 56 -30.47 -4.39 12.33
CA CYS A 56 -29.92 -3.01 12.36
C CYS A 56 -30.82 -1.84 11.88
N ILE A 57 -32.00 -1.69 12.50
CA ILE A 57 -32.56 -0.35 12.79
C ILE A 57 -33.07 -0.30 14.23
N SER A 58 -33.71 -1.36 14.71
CA SER A 58 -34.19 -1.48 16.09
C SER A 58 -33.06 -1.44 17.12
N GLU A 59 -31.91 -2.06 16.85
CA GLU A 59 -30.74 -2.04 17.76
C GLU A 59 -30.12 -0.65 17.88
N ILE A 60 -29.85 0.05 16.75
CA ILE A 60 -29.29 1.41 16.77
C ILE A 60 -30.24 2.38 17.49
N LYS A 61 -31.56 2.27 17.24
CA LYS A 61 -32.58 3.06 17.94
C LYS A 61 -32.72 2.72 19.43
N SER A 62 -32.31 1.53 19.86
CA SER A 62 -32.37 1.09 21.26
C SER A 62 -31.19 1.56 22.11
N PHE A 63 -30.10 2.02 21.48
CA PHE A 63 -29.00 2.63 22.20
C PHE A 63 -29.35 4.07 22.57
N SER A 64 -29.35 4.34 23.88
CA SER A 64 -29.45 5.69 24.42
C SER A 64 -28.35 6.57 23.82
N LEU A 65 -28.73 7.70 23.21
CA LEU A 65 -27.86 8.73 22.62
C LEU A 65 -26.77 9.28 23.57
N ASN A 66 -26.83 8.91 24.85
CA ASN A 66 -25.91 9.38 25.89
C ASN A 66 -24.60 8.59 25.96
N ASP A 67 -24.48 7.40 25.35
CA ASP A 67 -23.22 6.66 25.30
C ASP A 67 -22.99 6.02 23.92
N LYS A 68 -22.18 6.68 23.09
CA LYS A 68 -21.98 6.36 21.67
C LYS A 68 -20.82 5.37 21.43
N LYS A 69 -19.92 5.20 22.41
CA LYS A 69 -18.77 4.28 22.33
C LYS A 69 -19.17 2.80 22.15
N PRO A 70 -20.17 2.26 22.88
CA PRO A 70 -20.58 0.86 22.73
C PRO A 70 -21.05 0.52 21.30
N VAL A 71 -21.69 1.46 20.61
CA VAL A 71 -22.14 1.26 19.22
C VAL A 71 -20.94 1.11 18.28
N MET A 72 -19.94 1.99 18.40
CA MET A 72 -18.73 1.92 17.58
C MET A 72 -17.99 0.59 17.77
N ASP A 73 -17.81 0.16 19.02
CA ASP A 73 -17.09 -1.08 19.34
C ASP A 73 -17.81 -2.33 18.77
N ILE A 74 -19.14 -2.38 18.89
CA ILE A 74 -19.94 -3.50 18.35
C ILE A 74 -19.83 -3.58 16.83
N TYR A 75 -20.00 -2.45 16.13
CA TYR A 75 -19.90 -2.45 14.66
C TYR A 75 -18.48 -2.73 14.18
N MET A 76 -17.46 -2.19 14.85
CA MET A 76 -16.07 -2.51 14.57
C MET A 76 -15.82 -4.01 14.70
N GLN A 77 -16.25 -4.63 15.81
CA GLN A 77 -16.07 -6.07 16.03
C GLN A 77 -16.80 -6.92 14.99
N ARG A 78 -18.06 -6.60 14.64
CA ARG A 78 -18.83 -7.30 13.61
C ARG A 78 -18.14 -7.22 12.24
N MET A 79 -17.70 -6.03 11.83
CA MET A 79 -17.01 -5.85 10.55
C MET A 79 -15.66 -6.58 10.51
N ARG A 80 -14.91 -6.60 11.62
CA ARG A 80 -13.67 -7.38 11.74
C ARG A 80 -13.89 -8.87 11.55
N GLN A 81 -14.88 -9.44 12.24
CA GLN A 81 -15.23 -10.85 12.12
C GLN A 81 -15.67 -11.20 10.70
N TYR A 82 -16.49 -10.33 10.09
CA TYR A 82 -16.91 -10.48 8.71
C TYR A 82 -15.73 -10.49 7.75
N PHE A 83 -14.83 -9.52 7.88
CA PHE A 83 -13.64 -9.40 7.05
C PHE A 83 -12.76 -10.65 7.13
N ILE A 84 -12.52 -11.15 8.35
CA ILE A 84 -11.76 -12.39 8.56
C ILE A 84 -12.42 -13.56 7.85
N LYS A 85 -13.73 -13.74 8.04
CA LYS A 85 -14.45 -14.91 7.51
C LYS A 85 -14.49 -14.91 5.98
N ASN A 86 -14.71 -13.76 5.35
CA ASN A 86 -15.08 -13.70 3.93
C ASN A 86 -13.98 -13.16 3.01
N HIS A 87 -13.05 -12.34 3.52
CA HIS A 87 -12.07 -11.66 2.67
C HIS A 87 -10.64 -12.17 2.87
N VAL A 88 -10.27 -12.63 4.07
CA VAL A 88 -8.95 -13.26 4.29
C VAL A 88 -8.72 -14.49 3.40
N PRO A 89 -9.69 -15.40 3.18
CA PRO A 89 -9.48 -16.55 2.29
C PRO A 89 -9.15 -16.16 0.84
N ILE A 90 -9.60 -15.00 0.36
CA ILE A 90 -9.28 -14.49 -0.98
C ILE A 90 -7.76 -14.23 -1.08
N PHE A 91 -7.14 -13.72 -0.02
CA PHE A 91 -5.70 -13.47 0.02
C PHE A 91 -4.87 -14.75 -0.07
N ASN A 92 -5.41 -15.88 0.41
CA ASN A 92 -4.75 -17.19 0.30
C ASN A 92 -4.77 -17.76 -1.12
N SER A 93 -5.50 -17.15 -2.06
CA SER A 93 -5.53 -17.58 -3.46
C SER A 93 -4.44 -16.96 -4.34
N ILE A 94 -3.62 -16.06 -3.77
CA ILE A 94 -2.45 -15.49 -4.46
C ILE A 94 -1.45 -16.62 -4.73
N SER A 95 -1.21 -16.89 -6.01
CA SER A 95 -0.30 -17.96 -6.47
C SER A 95 0.69 -17.50 -7.54
N ASN A 96 0.41 -16.38 -8.21
CA ASN A 96 1.25 -15.77 -9.23
C ASN A 96 1.04 -14.26 -9.30
N VAL A 97 1.83 -13.57 -10.13
CA VAL A 97 1.81 -12.10 -10.27
C VAL A 97 0.45 -11.59 -10.76
N ASP A 98 -0.18 -12.26 -11.72
CA ASP A 98 -1.49 -11.83 -12.25
C ASP A 98 -2.57 -11.87 -11.16
N SER A 99 -2.63 -12.99 -10.41
CA SER A 99 -3.54 -13.15 -9.28
C SER A 99 -3.26 -12.15 -8.16
N LEU A 100 -1.99 -11.75 -7.94
CA LEU A 100 -1.63 -10.77 -6.93
C LEU A 100 -2.28 -9.41 -7.22
N LEU A 101 -2.18 -8.94 -8.46
CA LEU A 101 -2.72 -7.62 -8.85
C LEU A 101 -4.24 -7.58 -8.67
N ASP A 102 -4.94 -8.57 -9.22
CA ASP A 102 -6.40 -8.66 -9.10
C ASP A 102 -6.86 -8.75 -7.65
N ILE A 103 -6.20 -9.58 -6.84
CA ILE A 103 -6.56 -9.78 -5.44
C ILE A 103 -6.28 -8.53 -4.60
N VAL A 104 -5.12 -7.88 -4.80
CA VAL A 104 -4.79 -6.63 -4.08
C VAL A 104 -5.77 -5.53 -4.45
N GLN A 105 -6.09 -5.37 -5.74
CA GLN A 105 -7.09 -4.40 -6.19
C GLN A 105 -8.47 -4.66 -5.57
N ASN A 106 -8.92 -5.92 -5.58
CA ASN A 106 -10.18 -6.32 -4.97
C ASN A 106 -10.22 -6.01 -3.48
N ILE A 107 -9.15 -6.32 -2.74
CA ILE A 107 -9.06 -6.03 -1.31
C ILE A 107 -9.07 -4.53 -1.06
N CYS A 108 -8.33 -3.73 -1.83
CA CYS A 108 -8.32 -2.27 -1.68
C CYS A 108 -9.72 -1.68 -1.89
N MET A 109 -10.47 -2.16 -2.90
CA MET A 109 -11.86 -1.76 -3.12
C MET A 109 -12.77 -2.16 -1.95
N ILE A 110 -12.63 -3.38 -1.43
CA ILE A 110 -13.39 -3.87 -0.27
C ILE A 110 -13.11 -2.97 0.95
N VAL A 111 -11.83 -2.72 1.25
CA VAL A 111 -11.42 -1.89 2.39
C VAL A 111 -11.94 -0.46 2.24
N GLN A 112 -11.90 0.11 1.04
CA GLN A 112 -12.44 1.43 0.78
C GLN A 112 -13.94 1.52 1.08
N ARG A 113 -14.71 0.47 0.79
CA ARG A 113 -16.14 0.40 1.14
C ARG A 113 -16.36 0.36 2.65
N TYR A 114 -15.53 -0.38 3.40
CA TYR A 114 -15.58 -0.36 4.86
C TYR A 114 -15.24 1.03 5.43
N ILE A 115 -14.22 1.70 4.87
CA ILE A 115 -13.85 3.07 5.26
C ILE A 115 -15.02 4.03 5.06
N GLN A 116 -15.68 3.97 3.89
CA GLN A 116 -16.88 4.77 3.60
C GLN A 116 -18.02 4.47 4.58
N PHE A 117 -18.24 3.20 4.90
CA PHE A 117 -19.24 2.82 5.90
C PHE A 117 -18.93 3.44 7.28
N PHE A 118 -17.68 3.37 7.73
CA PHE A 118 -17.28 3.95 9.01
C PHE A 118 -17.37 5.47 9.02
N GLU A 119 -17.01 6.15 7.93
CA GLU A 119 -17.22 7.58 7.77
C GLU A 119 -18.70 7.97 7.90
N MET A 120 -19.59 7.21 7.28
CA MET A 120 -21.03 7.45 7.42
C MET A 120 -21.54 7.22 8.85
N LEU A 121 -21.04 6.18 9.53
CA LEU A 121 -21.42 5.87 10.91
C LEU A 121 -20.91 6.93 11.90
N GLU A 122 -19.66 7.37 11.72
CA GLU A 122 -19.04 8.48 12.47
C GLU A 122 -19.85 9.77 12.33
N ASN A 123 -20.19 10.15 11.09
CA ASN A 123 -21.04 11.30 10.80
C ASN A 123 -22.42 11.21 11.45
N TYR A 124 -23.04 10.03 11.44
CA TYR A 124 -24.33 9.81 12.09
C TYR A 124 -24.28 9.96 13.60
N LEU A 125 -23.22 9.44 14.21
CA LEU A 125 -22.99 9.55 15.64
C LEU A 125 -22.49 10.94 16.04
N GLY A 126 -22.15 11.81 15.09
CA GLY A 126 -21.55 13.13 15.36
C GLY A 126 -20.17 13.00 16.01
N ILE A 127 -19.41 11.98 15.61
CA ILE A 127 -18.04 11.71 16.06
C ILE A 127 -17.18 11.73 14.80
N ASP A 128 -16.66 12.89 14.43
CA ASP A 128 -15.81 13.06 13.23
C ASP A 128 -14.33 13.15 13.64
N ASP A 129 -13.83 12.08 14.27
CA ASP A 129 -12.41 11.96 14.66
C ASP A 129 -11.63 10.97 13.79
N GLY A 130 -12.30 10.27 12.87
CA GLY A 130 -11.69 9.31 11.96
C GLY A 130 -11.18 8.02 12.60
N ARG A 131 -11.42 7.84 13.90
CA ARG A 131 -10.85 6.74 14.66
C ARG A 131 -11.27 5.38 14.13
N MET A 132 -12.53 5.21 13.71
CA MET A 132 -12.99 3.91 13.21
C MET A 132 -12.33 3.57 11.88
N ARG A 133 -12.15 4.55 11.00
CA ARG A 133 -11.45 4.37 9.72
C ARG A 133 -10.01 3.89 9.95
N GLU A 134 -9.28 4.60 10.80
CA GLU A 134 -7.89 4.27 11.12
C GLU A 134 -7.78 2.89 11.81
N GLU A 135 -8.61 2.62 12.80
CA GLU A 135 -8.58 1.36 13.55
C GLU A 135 -8.93 0.16 12.66
N PHE A 136 -9.79 0.34 11.66
CA PHE A 136 -10.09 -0.69 10.69
C PHE A 136 -8.93 -0.91 9.70
N ILE A 137 -8.31 0.16 9.20
CA ILE A 137 -7.13 0.04 8.32
C ILE A 137 -6.00 -0.71 9.04
N VAL A 138 -5.71 -0.33 10.29
CA VAL A 138 -4.72 -1.03 11.13
C VAL A 138 -5.11 -2.49 11.34
N PHE A 139 -6.39 -2.77 11.57
CA PHE A 139 -6.88 -4.14 11.69
C PHE A 139 -6.67 -4.95 10.39
N VAL A 140 -7.01 -4.41 9.23
CA VAL A 140 -6.84 -5.09 7.93
C VAL A 140 -5.37 -5.36 7.68
N GLN A 141 -4.51 -4.37 7.89
CA GLN A 141 -3.06 -4.56 7.81
C GLN A 141 -2.60 -5.66 8.76
N SER A 142 -3.11 -5.63 9.99
CA SER A 142 -2.78 -6.64 10.98
C SER A 142 -3.23 -8.01 10.58
N THR A 143 -4.39 -8.15 9.96
CA THR A 143 -4.95 -9.46 9.62
C THR A 143 -4.30 -10.04 8.37
N LEU A 144 -4.09 -9.22 7.34
CA LEU A 144 -3.53 -9.68 6.07
C LEU A 144 -2.00 -9.76 6.09
N PHE A 145 -1.34 -8.85 6.79
CA PHE A 145 0.11 -8.64 6.66
C PHE A 145 0.91 -8.88 7.94
N TYR A 146 0.31 -8.81 9.15
CA TYR A 146 1.03 -9.01 10.43
C TYR A 146 0.73 -10.35 11.12
N LYS A 147 -0.54 -10.65 11.36
CA LYS A 147 -1.09 -11.60 12.33
C LYS A 147 -1.44 -12.91 11.63
N LEU A 148 -0.39 -13.62 11.29
CA LEU A 148 -0.38 -14.97 10.73
C LEU A 148 0.89 -15.62 11.28
N ASN A 149 0.92 -15.83 12.60
CA ASN A 149 2.13 -16.18 13.35
C ASN A 149 1.80 -17.18 14.45
N ILE A 150 0.98 -18.19 14.15
CA ILE A 150 0.79 -19.34 15.04
C ILE A 150 0.76 -20.68 14.26
N ASP A 151 0.46 -20.70 12.95
CA ASP A 151 0.34 -21.94 12.17
C ASP A 151 1.40 -22.04 11.04
N GLN A 152 2.01 -23.22 10.87
CA GLN A 152 2.98 -23.52 9.80
C GLN A 152 2.39 -23.28 8.40
N ARG A 153 1.08 -23.50 8.24
CA ARG A 153 0.38 -23.25 6.97
C ARG A 153 0.36 -21.76 6.61
N GLU A 154 0.19 -20.89 7.61
CA GLU A 154 0.15 -19.44 7.41
C GLU A 154 1.53 -18.86 7.08
N TYR A 155 2.60 -19.44 7.65
CA TYR A 155 3.98 -19.09 7.30
C TYR A 155 4.28 -19.39 5.82
N LEU A 156 3.86 -20.56 5.33
CA LEU A 156 4.03 -20.94 3.92
C LEU A 156 3.29 -20.00 2.96
N ILE A 157 2.07 -19.57 3.32
CA ILE A 157 1.30 -18.61 2.52
C ILE A 157 2.03 -17.27 2.45
N LYS A 158 2.52 -16.74 3.59
CA LYS A 158 3.31 -15.50 3.62
C LYS A 158 4.56 -15.61 2.76
N LYS A 159 5.30 -16.71 2.87
CA LYS A 159 6.49 -16.94 2.05
C LYS A 159 6.15 -16.91 0.56
N ASN A 160 5.10 -17.60 0.14
CA ASN A 160 4.66 -17.60 -1.26
C ASN A 160 4.28 -16.20 -1.75
N ILE A 161 3.52 -15.45 -0.96
CA ILE A 161 3.13 -14.07 -1.31
C ILE A 161 4.36 -13.16 -1.39
N SER A 162 5.31 -13.29 -0.47
CA SER A 162 6.57 -12.57 -0.51
C SER A 162 7.37 -12.88 -1.78
N GLU A 163 7.43 -14.14 -2.19
CA GLU A 163 8.14 -14.56 -3.41
C GLU A 163 7.48 -13.97 -4.66
N VAL A 164 6.15 -14.03 -4.75
CA VAL A 164 5.38 -13.44 -5.86
C VAL A 164 5.54 -11.91 -5.89
N LEU A 165 5.54 -11.24 -4.74
CA LEU A 165 5.79 -9.80 -4.65
C LEU A 165 7.19 -9.43 -5.14
N VAL A 166 8.22 -10.18 -4.75
CA VAL A 166 9.60 -9.93 -5.22
C VAL A 166 9.71 -10.13 -6.73
N GLN A 167 9.08 -11.16 -7.29
CA GLN A 167 9.03 -11.36 -8.75
C GLN A 167 8.34 -10.19 -9.46
N TYR A 168 7.22 -9.71 -8.90
CA TYR A 168 6.53 -8.55 -9.43
C TYR A 168 7.41 -7.29 -9.40
N TYR A 169 8.05 -7.00 -8.27
CA TYR A 169 8.94 -5.84 -8.14
C TYR A 169 10.16 -5.91 -9.04
N GLN A 170 10.70 -7.11 -9.26
CA GLN A 170 11.78 -7.33 -10.21
C GLN A 170 11.31 -7.03 -11.64
N ALA A 171 10.17 -7.56 -12.06
CA ALA A 171 9.62 -7.29 -13.39
C ALA A 171 9.37 -5.80 -13.63
N THR A 172 8.77 -5.10 -12.65
CA THR A 172 8.49 -3.66 -12.77
C THR A 172 9.77 -2.81 -12.73
N PHE A 173 10.77 -3.22 -11.95
CA PHE A 173 12.07 -2.55 -11.93
C PHE A 173 12.82 -2.71 -13.25
N MET A 174 12.85 -3.92 -13.82
CA MET A 174 13.52 -4.17 -15.10
C MET A 174 12.83 -3.42 -16.24
N ALA A 175 11.49 -3.40 -16.27
CA ALA A 175 10.72 -2.57 -17.19
C ALA A 175 11.08 -1.09 -17.03
N PHE A 176 11.11 -0.58 -15.80
CA PHE A 176 11.49 0.81 -15.51
C PHE A 176 12.92 1.15 -15.95
N ALA A 177 13.91 0.36 -15.55
CA ALA A 177 15.31 0.56 -15.93
C ALA A 177 15.46 0.55 -17.46
N SER A 178 14.80 -0.39 -18.15
CA SER A 178 14.82 -0.46 -19.62
C SER A 178 14.34 0.83 -20.26
N THR A 179 13.28 1.47 -19.72
CA THR A 179 12.76 2.73 -20.29
C THR A 179 13.69 3.93 -20.13
N ILE A 180 14.59 3.89 -19.15
CA ILE A 180 15.59 4.96 -18.94
C ILE A 180 16.84 4.70 -19.78
N GLU A 181 17.22 3.44 -19.93
CA GLU A 181 18.40 3.03 -20.69
C GLU A 181 18.15 2.98 -22.21
N SER A 182 16.89 2.83 -22.66
CA SER A 182 16.52 2.80 -24.08
C SER A 182 16.11 4.16 -24.63
N GLU A 183 16.50 4.47 -25.88
CA GLU A 183 16.01 5.66 -26.60
C GLU A 183 14.52 5.59 -26.97
N GLU A 184 13.98 4.38 -27.16
CA GLU A 184 12.55 4.14 -27.43
C GLU A 184 11.99 3.09 -26.43
N PRO A 185 11.18 3.49 -25.45
CA PRO A 185 10.59 2.56 -24.50
C PRO A 185 9.58 1.64 -25.21
N SER A 186 9.62 0.35 -24.87
CA SER A 186 8.63 -0.59 -25.38
C SER A 186 7.25 -0.34 -24.77
N LEU A 187 6.19 -0.49 -25.57
CA LEU A 187 4.80 -0.34 -25.10
C LEU A 187 4.44 -1.32 -23.97
N GLU A 188 5.10 -2.48 -23.93
CA GLU A 188 4.99 -3.45 -22.84
C GLU A 188 5.61 -2.91 -21.53
N SER A 189 6.81 -2.32 -21.60
CA SER A 189 7.47 -1.70 -20.45
C SER A 189 6.63 -0.56 -19.86
N GLU A 190 6.04 0.28 -20.73
CA GLU A 190 5.15 1.37 -20.29
C GLU A 190 3.91 0.84 -19.57
N HIS A 191 3.27 -0.20 -20.11
CA HIS A 191 2.09 -0.81 -19.49
C HIS A 191 2.42 -1.41 -18.11
N VAL A 192 3.56 -2.08 -17.97
CA VAL A 192 4.02 -2.63 -16.69
C VAL A 192 4.25 -1.51 -15.65
N ILE A 193 4.85 -0.39 -16.06
CA ILE A 193 5.08 0.77 -15.17
C ILE A 193 3.75 1.42 -14.77
N GLU A 194 2.78 1.53 -15.69
CA GLU A 194 1.45 2.07 -15.39
C GLU A 194 0.72 1.20 -14.37
N ASN A 195 0.73 -0.13 -14.56
CA ASN A 195 0.17 -1.08 -13.60
C ASN A 195 0.86 -0.97 -12.23
N PHE A 196 2.18 -0.74 -12.20
CA PHE A 196 2.93 -0.52 -10.95
C PHE A 196 2.55 0.79 -10.23
N LYS A 197 2.29 1.88 -10.97
CA LYS A 197 1.76 3.12 -10.41
C LYS A 197 0.39 2.91 -9.77
N LEU A 198 -0.50 2.20 -10.47
CA LEU A 198 -1.85 1.86 -9.97
C LEU A 198 -1.76 1.00 -8.71
N PHE A 199 -0.95 -0.06 -8.73
CA PHE A 199 -0.70 -0.93 -7.58
C PHE A 199 -0.17 -0.13 -6.38
N SER A 200 0.82 0.73 -6.59
CA SER A 200 1.40 1.57 -5.53
C SER A 200 0.37 2.51 -4.91
N GLY A 201 -0.49 3.12 -5.73
CA GLY A 201 -1.60 3.96 -5.29
C GLY A 201 -2.68 3.20 -4.50
N GLN A 202 -3.00 1.98 -4.91
CA GLN A 202 -3.96 1.12 -4.19
C GLN A 202 -3.40 0.68 -2.84
N VAL A 203 -2.16 0.18 -2.82
CA VAL A 203 -1.48 -0.21 -1.59
C VAL A 203 -1.36 0.98 -0.64
N ARG A 204 -1.16 2.21 -1.15
CA ARG A 204 -1.12 3.43 -0.31
C ARG A 204 -2.34 3.61 0.59
N LEU A 205 -3.53 3.22 0.15
CA LEU A 205 -4.74 3.23 1.00
C LEU A 205 -4.60 2.31 2.22
N LEU A 206 -3.84 1.22 2.05
CA LEU A 206 -3.53 0.24 3.08
C LEU A 206 -2.20 0.55 3.81
N ARG A 207 -1.58 1.73 3.67
CA ARG A 207 -0.22 2.03 4.18
C ARG A 207 -0.14 2.78 5.53
N ALA A 208 -1.23 2.94 6.29
CA ALA A 208 -1.19 3.58 7.61
C ALA A 208 -0.10 3.05 8.59
N ASN A 209 0.51 1.87 8.35
CA ASN A 209 1.74 1.41 9.01
C ASN A 209 2.72 0.82 7.98
N PHE A 210 3.33 1.70 7.19
CA PHE A 210 4.16 1.40 6.01
C PHE A 210 5.25 0.35 6.23
N MET A 211 5.97 0.36 7.35
CA MET A 211 7.25 -0.37 7.45
C MET A 211 7.14 -1.85 7.75
N ASN A 212 6.05 -2.33 8.35
CA ASN A 212 6.05 -3.71 8.82
C ASN A 212 5.22 -4.65 7.90
N SER A 213 4.55 -4.13 6.85
CA SER A 213 3.73 -4.97 5.96
C SER A 213 4.57 -5.87 5.06
N ILE A 214 4.07 -7.07 4.71
CA ILE A 214 4.78 -7.99 3.80
C ILE A 214 5.03 -7.35 2.42
N ILE A 215 4.14 -6.47 1.96
CA ILE A 215 4.26 -5.74 0.70
C ILE A 215 5.49 -4.82 0.75
N SER A 216 5.56 -3.95 1.76
CA SER A 216 6.70 -3.04 1.93
C SER A 216 8.00 -3.76 2.23
N ASN A 217 7.99 -4.79 3.08
CA ASN A 217 9.18 -5.56 3.40
C ASN A 217 9.75 -6.28 2.16
N SER A 218 8.87 -6.84 1.32
CA SER A 218 9.27 -7.47 0.07
C SER A 218 9.88 -6.46 -0.90
N TRP A 219 9.29 -5.25 -1.01
CA TRP A 219 9.84 -4.19 -1.85
C TRP A 219 11.20 -3.68 -1.34
N ILE A 220 11.33 -3.39 -0.04
CA ILE A 220 12.59 -2.94 0.57
C ILE A 220 13.68 -4.02 0.38
N SER A 221 13.36 -5.28 0.67
CA SER A 221 14.28 -6.40 0.49
C SER A 221 14.73 -6.55 -0.96
N PHE A 222 13.79 -6.42 -1.92
CA PHE A 222 14.09 -6.43 -3.34
C PHE A 222 15.04 -5.27 -3.71
N MET A 223 14.71 -4.04 -3.32
CA MET A 223 15.48 -2.84 -3.67
C MET A 223 16.94 -2.94 -3.21
N PHE A 224 17.19 -3.29 -1.95
CA PHE A 224 18.55 -3.46 -1.44
C PHE A 224 19.29 -4.64 -2.10
N SER A 225 18.57 -5.69 -2.49
CA SER A 225 19.16 -6.82 -3.22
C SER A 225 19.59 -6.39 -4.63
N ALA A 226 18.73 -5.68 -5.37
CA ALA A 226 19.04 -5.17 -6.70
C ALA A 226 20.23 -4.20 -6.71
N ILE A 227 20.28 -3.29 -5.73
CA ILE A 227 21.43 -2.37 -5.54
C ILE A 227 22.71 -3.18 -5.31
N LYS A 228 22.68 -4.16 -4.40
CA LYS A 228 23.85 -4.98 -4.09
C LYS A 228 24.33 -5.78 -5.30
N GLU A 229 23.40 -6.35 -6.06
CA GLU A 229 23.70 -7.07 -7.30
C GLU A 229 24.39 -6.16 -8.31
N LYS A 230 23.84 -4.95 -8.55
CA LYS A 230 24.44 -3.98 -9.48
C LYS A 230 25.85 -3.56 -9.04
N ILE A 231 26.05 -3.25 -7.76
CA ILE A 231 27.37 -2.91 -7.22
C ILE A 231 28.35 -4.06 -7.43
N THR A 232 27.91 -5.30 -7.21
CA THR A 232 28.74 -6.49 -7.38
C THR A 232 29.10 -6.69 -8.85
N GLU A 233 28.14 -6.55 -9.77
CA GLU A 233 28.33 -6.67 -11.22
C GLU A 233 29.43 -5.71 -11.73
N VAL A 234 29.36 -4.43 -11.34
CA VAL A 234 30.28 -3.42 -11.88
C VAL A 234 31.63 -3.37 -11.15
N ALA A 235 31.67 -3.70 -9.86
CA ALA A 235 32.88 -3.55 -9.05
C ALA A 235 33.87 -4.73 -9.10
N THR A 236 33.50 -5.86 -9.72
CA THR A 236 34.31 -7.09 -9.63
C THR A 236 35.57 -7.12 -10.48
N THR A 237 35.68 -6.35 -11.58
CA THR A 237 36.72 -6.62 -12.60
C THR A 237 37.51 -5.43 -13.11
N ASP A 238 37.07 -4.18 -12.87
CA ASP A 238 37.74 -2.99 -13.40
C ASP A 238 38.16 -2.02 -12.28
N PHE A 239 39.47 -1.74 -12.20
CA PHE A 239 40.06 -0.77 -11.27
C PHE A 239 40.36 0.58 -11.94
N GLU A 240 40.26 0.67 -13.26
CA GLU A 240 40.54 1.88 -14.04
C GLU A 240 39.35 2.84 -14.06
N GLN A 241 38.14 2.33 -13.84
CA GLN A 241 36.90 3.11 -13.90
C GLN A 241 36.53 3.77 -12.56
N GLU A 242 35.94 4.97 -12.66
CA GLU A 242 35.39 5.72 -11.53
C GLU A 242 34.02 5.15 -11.11
N ILE A 243 34.06 3.95 -10.53
CA ILE A 243 32.87 3.16 -10.18
C ILE A 243 31.94 3.88 -9.21
N LEU A 244 32.50 4.68 -8.27
CA LEU A 244 31.70 5.43 -7.32
C LEU A 244 30.76 6.41 -8.04
N SER A 245 31.31 7.22 -8.94
CA SER A 245 30.55 8.20 -9.72
C SER A 245 29.50 7.53 -10.61
N TYR A 246 29.85 6.40 -11.24
CA TYR A 246 28.89 5.59 -12.00
C TYR A 246 27.71 5.09 -11.14
N ILE A 247 27.99 4.49 -9.98
CA ILE A 247 26.92 3.97 -9.10
C ILE A 247 26.08 5.12 -8.51
N GLN A 248 26.70 6.26 -8.17
CA GLN A 248 25.99 7.44 -7.71
C GLN A 248 25.01 7.95 -8.77
N GLN A 249 25.46 8.07 -10.01
CA GLN A 249 24.62 8.48 -11.13
C GLN A 249 23.50 7.46 -11.40
N TRP A 250 23.82 6.16 -11.44
CA TRP A 250 22.83 5.11 -11.65
C TRP A 250 21.75 5.12 -10.56
N LYS A 251 22.13 5.29 -9.30
CA LYS A 251 21.19 5.41 -8.18
C LYS A 251 20.27 6.64 -8.34
N GLU A 252 20.81 7.79 -8.75
CA GLU A 252 20.02 8.99 -8.97
C GLU A 252 19.08 8.90 -10.17
N GLN A 253 19.46 8.18 -11.22
CA GLN A 253 18.68 8.02 -12.44
C GLN A 253 17.65 6.89 -12.36
N ILE A 254 17.99 5.79 -11.69
CA ILE A 254 17.16 4.57 -11.68
C ILE A 254 16.49 4.38 -10.31
N ILE A 255 17.28 4.36 -9.24
CA ILE A 255 16.77 3.99 -7.91
C ILE A 255 15.81 5.05 -7.37
N TYR A 256 16.21 6.32 -7.29
CA TYR A 256 15.34 7.35 -6.71
C TYR A 256 14.03 7.57 -7.48
N PRO A 257 14.04 7.64 -8.83
CA PRO A 257 12.80 7.75 -9.58
C PRO A 257 11.88 6.53 -9.44
N TYR A 258 12.45 5.31 -9.33
CA TYR A 258 11.65 4.12 -9.05
C TYR A 258 11.05 4.13 -7.64
N MET A 259 11.80 4.64 -6.65
CA MET A 259 11.26 4.91 -5.31
C MET A 259 10.12 5.92 -5.37
N ASP A 260 10.26 7.01 -6.12
CA ASP A 260 9.22 8.03 -6.27
C ASP A 260 7.90 7.42 -6.75
N ILE A 261 7.95 6.53 -7.76
CA ILE A 261 6.77 5.80 -8.23
C ILE A 261 6.13 4.99 -7.09
N TYR A 262 6.94 4.23 -6.35
CA TYR A 262 6.44 3.41 -5.24
C TYR A 262 5.78 4.26 -4.14
N PHE A 263 6.32 5.45 -3.88
CA PHE A 263 5.79 6.44 -2.93
C PHE A 263 4.72 7.37 -3.53
N CYS A 264 4.25 7.09 -4.75
CA CYS A 264 3.23 7.87 -5.44
C CYS A 264 3.60 9.35 -5.61
N ASN A 265 4.88 9.62 -5.87
CA ASN A 265 5.47 10.96 -6.03
C ASN A 265 5.20 11.88 -4.83
N ASP A 266 5.19 11.32 -3.62
CA ASP A 266 5.08 12.09 -2.38
C ASP A 266 6.45 12.24 -1.69
N PRO A 267 7.25 13.25 -2.07
CA PRO A 267 8.59 13.47 -1.51
C PRO A 267 8.54 13.94 -0.05
N SER A 268 7.37 14.36 0.45
CA SER A 268 7.16 14.76 1.83
C SER A 268 6.98 13.56 2.76
N HIS A 269 6.84 12.36 2.20
CA HIS A 269 6.74 11.13 2.96
C HIS A 269 8.02 10.91 3.77
N GLU A 270 7.95 10.98 5.11
CA GLU A 270 9.10 10.88 6.02
C GLU A 270 10.00 9.66 5.72
N LEU A 271 9.36 8.53 5.43
CA LEU A 271 10.04 7.29 5.07
C LEU A 271 10.80 7.34 3.73
N PHE A 272 10.38 8.15 2.78
CA PHE A 272 11.12 8.31 1.53
C PHE A 272 12.53 8.85 1.81
N ASN A 273 12.62 9.91 2.62
CA ASN A 273 13.90 10.51 2.99
C ASN A 273 14.76 9.58 3.85
N THR A 274 14.13 8.84 4.77
CA THR A 274 14.85 7.83 5.57
C THR A 274 15.42 6.72 4.70
N LEU A 275 14.62 6.15 3.79
CA LEU A 275 15.07 5.10 2.88
C LEU A 275 16.13 5.61 1.90
N LYS A 276 15.98 6.85 1.41
CA LYS A 276 16.99 7.50 0.56
C LYS A 276 18.35 7.55 1.26
N SER A 277 18.40 8.02 2.51
CA SER A 277 19.64 8.03 3.30
C SER A 277 20.19 6.62 3.59
N GLN A 278 19.31 5.64 3.79
CA GLN A 278 19.73 4.23 3.95
C GLN A 278 20.32 3.66 2.67
N VAL A 279 19.75 4.00 1.50
CA VAL A 279 20.28 3.63 0.19
C VAL A 279 21.65 4.26 -0.03
N ASP A 280 21.81 5.56 0.27
CA ASP A 280 23.11 6.26 0.19
C ASP A 280 24.19 5.54 1.01
N TYR A 281 23.89 5.25 2.27
CA TYR A 281 24.80 4.54 3.16
C TYR A 281 25.10 3.13 2.66
N PHE A 282 24.08 2.39 2.23
CA PHE A 282 24.22 1.01 1.77
C PHE A 282 25.08 0.89 0.51
N VAL A 283 24.94 1.84 -0.44
CA VAL A 283 25.77 1.90 -1.64
C VAL A 283 27.24 2.06 -1.26
N PHE A 284 27.55 3.05 -0.41
CA PHE A 284 28.91 3.31 0.05
C PHE A 284 29.49 2.10 0.81
N GLU A 285 28.72 1.56 1.76
CA GLU A 285 29.16 0.45 2.60
C GLU A 285 29.46 -0.81 1.77
N ASN A 286 28.62 -1.16 0.80
CA ASN A 286 28.84 -2.35 -0.04
C ASN A 286 30.01 -2.16 -1.00
N LEU A 287 30.15 -0.98 -1.61
CA LEU A 287 31.30 -0.69 -2.48
C LEU A 287 32.61 -0.74 -1.69
N ALA A 288 32.65 -0.12 -0.51
CA ALA A 288 33.80 -0.18 0.39
C ALA A 288 34.15 -1.63 0.77
N LYS A 289 33.16 -2.46 1.12
CA LYS A 289 33.37 -3.88 1.43
C LYS A 289 34.00 -4.65 0.28
N ILE A 290 33.58 -4.40 -0.97
CA ILE A 290 34.15 -5.06 -2.15
C ILE A 290 35.60 -4.61 -2.34
N ARG A 291 35.85 -3.30 -2.25
CA ARG A 291 37.19 -2.72 -2.45
C ARG A 291 38.18 -3.15 -1.37
N ILE A 292 37.76 -3.23 -0.11
CA ILE A 292 38.58 -3.79 0.97
C ILE A 292 38.98 -5.24 0.66
N LYS A 293 38.08 -6.06 0.11
CA LYS A 293 38.42 -7.44 -0.30
C LYS A 293 39.41 -7.48 -1.47
N GLN A 294 39.39 -6.48 -2.34
CA GLN A 294 40.25 -6.37 -3.52
C GLN A 294 41.55 -5.60 -3.26
N ILE A 295 41.79 -5.10 -2.03
CA ILE A 295 42.85 -4.11 -1.77
C ILE A 295 44.25 -4.60 -2.14
N PHE A 296 44.54 -5.88 -1.95
CA PHE A 296 45.83 -6.46 -2.36
C PHE A 296 46.00 -6.46 -3.89
N ASN A 297 44.95 -6.79 -4.65
CA ASN A 297 44.99 -6.74 -6.11
C ASN A 297 45.17 -5.30 -6.59
N MET A 298 44.47 -4.35 -5.96
CA MET A 298 44.62 -2.92 -6.28
C MET A 298 46.05 -2.44 -6.01
N ILE A 299 46.70 -2.85 -4.92
CA ILE A 299 48.10 -2.47 -4.65
C ILE A 299 49.05 -3.06 -5.70
N ILE A 300 48.83 -4.30 -6.14
CA ILE A 300 49.65 -4.95 -7.18
C ILE A 300 49.52 -4.20 -8.52
N ASP A 301 48.30 -3.78 -8.86
CA ASP A 301 47.98 -3.12 -10.12
C ASP A 301 48.24 -1.59 -10.09
N PHE A 302 48.85 -1.05 -9.03
CA PHE A 302 49.18 0.36 -8.93
C PHE A 302 50.30 0.72 -9.94
N PRO A 303 50.22 1.86 -10.67
CA PRO A 303 49.30 3.00 -10.50
C PRO A 303 47.97 2.91 -11.25
N THR A 304 47.77 1.88 -12.07
CA THR A 304 46.58 1.72 -12.91
C THR A 304 45.29 1.66 -12.08
N SER A 305 45.36 1.12 -10.86
CA SER A 305 44.27 1.03 -9.88
C SER A 305 44.02 2.29 -9.04
N GLN A 306 44.72 3.41 -9.29
CA GLN A 306 44.64 4.60 -8.44
C GLN A 306 43.21 5.10 -8.22
N GLN A 307 42.36 5.06 -9.25
CA GLN A 307 40.96 5.48 -9.15
C GLN A 307 40.15 4.62 -8.17
N ALA A 308 40.46 3.32 -8.07
CA ALA A 308 39.79 2.42 -7.14
C ALA A 308 40.21 2.62 -5.67
N ILE A 309 41.31 3.33 -5.42
CA ILE A 309 41.81 3.67 -4.08
C ILE A 309 41.24 5.01 -3.59
N MET A 310 40.97 5.97 -4.49
CA MET A 310 40.54 7.34 -4.15
C MET A 310 39.02 7.49 -3.88
N ILE A 311 38.37 6.43 -3.39
CA ILE A 311 36.93 6.42 -3.06
C ILE A 311 36.59 7.42 -1.96
#